data_AF-A0A3L7SET6-F1
#
_entry.id   AF-A0A3L7SET6-F1
#
_cell.length_a   1.000
_cell.length_b   1.000
_cell.length_c   1.000
_cell.angle_alpha   90.00
_cell.angle_beta   90.00
_cell.angle_gamma   90.00
#
_symmetry.space_group_name_H-M   'P 1'
#
loop_
_entity.id
_entity.type
_entity.pdbx_description
1 polymer ?
#
loop_
_entity_poly.entity_id
_entity_poly.type
_entity_poly.pdbx_seq_one_letter_code
_entity_poly.pdbx_strand_id
1 'polypeptide(L)' 'ERLTPPAEVETAINAVWRQNRLLTPIGGGVTVHPRRALDPPNLLVDEKGTVDTARTAAQALPADRWWWD' A
#
# COMPACT_ATOMS: atom_id res chain seq x y z
N GLU A 1 19.26 7.55 -2.17
CA GLU A 1 18.61 7.88 -3.45
C GLU A 1 17.10 7.85 -3.23
N ARG A 2 16.35 8.88 -3.64
CA ARG A 2 14.90 8.97 -3.42
C ARG A 2 14.20 8.45 -4.68
N LEU A 3 13.64 7.25 -4.61
CA LEU A 3 12.96 6.63 -5.76
C LEU A 3 11.59 7.27 -5.93
N THR A 4 11.26 7.69 -7.14
CA THR A 4 9.95 8.21 -7.51
C THR A 4 8.92 7.08 -7.40
N PRO A 5 7.77 7.28 -6.73
CA PRO A 5 6.73 6.26 -6.67
C PRO A 5 6.22 5.97 -8.09
N PRO A 6 5.96 4.70 -8.45
CA PRO A 6 5.41 4.36 -9.76
C PRO A 6 3.99 4.92 -9.90
N ALA A 7 3.76 5.73 -10.93
CA ALA A 7 2.46 6.31 -11.24
C ALA A 7 1.60 5.38 -12.10
N GLU A 8 2.24 4.53 -12.92
CA GLU A 8 1.60 3.58 -13.82
C GLU A 8 2.34 2.24 -13.74
N VAL A 9 1.59 1.14 -13.83
CA VAL A 9 2.17 -0.21 -13.94
C VAL A 9 1.46 -1.01 -15.02
N GLU A 10 2.19 -1.91 -15.67
CA GLU A 10 1.57 -2.91 -16.52
C GLU A 10 0.61 -3.77 -15.70
N THR A 11 -0.56 -4.03 -16.30
CA THR A 11 -1.61 -4.85 -15.70
C THR A 11 -1.26 -6.31 -15.93
N ALA A 12 -1.18 -7.10 -14.85
CA ALA A 12 -1.10 -8.54 -14.96
C ALA A 12 -2.51 -9.09 -15.21
N ILE A 13 -2.79 -9.47 -16.45
CA ILE A 13 -4.04 -10.15 -16.83
C ILE A 13 -3.77 -11.65 -16.80
N ASN A 14 -4.28 -12.34 -15.79
CA ASN A 14 -4.31 -13.81 -15.82
C ASN A 14 -5.65 -14.26 -16.40
N ALA A 15 -5.65 -15.08 -17.44
CA ALA A 15 -6.86 -15.71 -17.95
C ALA A 15 -6.99 -17.12 -17.35
N VAL A 16 -7.92 -17.29 -16.41
CA VAL A 16 -8.15 -18.56 -15.71
C VAL A 16 -9.53 -19.10 -16.07
N TRP A 17 -9.58 -20.31 -16.60
CA TRP A 17 -10.84 -21.04 -16.76
C TRP A 17 -11.20 -21.73 -15.45
N ARG A 18 -12.38 -21.45 -14.91
CA ARG A 18 -13.00 -22.25 -13.84
C ARG A 18 -14.32 -22.82 -14.32
N GLN A 19 -14.36 -24.15 -14.45
CA GLN A 19 -15.47 -24.88 -15.06
C GLN A 19 -15.78 -24.30 -16.46
N ASN A 20 -17.00 -23.81 -16.68
CA ASN A 20 -17.45 -23.23 -17.94
C ASN A 20 -17.44 -21.70 -17.95
N ARG A 21 -16.61 -21.06 -17.09
CA ARG A 21 -16.48 -19.60 -17.01
C ARG A 21 -15.02 -19.17 -17.16
N LEU A 22 -14.80 -18.20 -18.05
CA LEU A 22 -13.54 -17.47 -18.15
C LEU A 22 -13.51 -16.40 -17.07
N LEU A 23 -12.51 -16.44 -16.21
CA LEU A 23 -12.19 -15.40 -15.24
C LEU A 23 -10.91 -14.72 -15.69
N THR A 24 -10.96 -13.40 -15.81
CA THR A 24 -9.77 -12.57 -16.07
C THR A 24 -9.49 -11.69 -14.85
N PRO A 25 -8.92 -12.23 -13.75
CA PRO A 25 -8.44 -11.38 -12.67
C PRO A 25 -7.44 -10.36 -13.22
N ILE A 26 -7.85 -9.10 -13.13
CA ILE A 26 -7.05 -7.93 -13.44
C ILE A 26 -6.35 -7.55 -12.14
N GLY A 27 -5.05 -7.82 -12.04
CA GLY A 27 -4.23 -7.34 -10.94
C GLY A 27 -3.33 -6.21 -11.43
N GLY A 28 -3.22 -5.12 -10.66
CA GLY A 28 -2.13 -4.17 -10.86
C GLY A 28 -0.80 -4.88 -10.56
N GLY A 29 0.16 -4.87 -11.48
CA GLY A 29 1.44 -5.56 -11.37
C GLY A 29 2.39 -5.02 -10.28
N VAL A 30 1.87 -4.37 -9.23
CA VAL A 30 2.66 -3.87 -8.11
C VAL A 30 2.83 -4.97 -7.07
N THR A 31 4.05 -5.44 -6.90
CA THR A 31 4.40 -6.23 -5.71
C THR A 31 4.82 -5.29 -4.59
N VAL A 32 3.99 -5.15 -3.56
CA VAL A 32 4.33 -4.36 -2.37
C VAL A 32 4.95 -5.27 -1.33
N HIS A 33 6.09 -4.86 -0.77
CA HIS A 33 6.72 -5.52 0.37
C HIS A 33 6.73 -4.59 1.58
N PRO A 34 5.63 -4.45 2.33
CA PRO A 34 5.51 -3.45 3.40
C PRO A 34 6.61 -3.57 4.46
N ARG A 35 7.05 -4.80 4.76
CA ARG A 35 8.09 -5.04 5.76
C ARG A 35 9.44 -4.42 5.39
N ARG A 36 9.77 -4.30 4.10
CA ARG A 36 11.02 -3.65 3.66
C ARG A 36 11.07 -2.19 4.07
N ALA A 37 9.93 -1.50 4.13
CA ALA A 37 9.90 -0.11 4.58
C ALA A 37 10.32 0.05 6.05
N LEU A 38 10.27 -1.02 6.84
CA LEU A 38 10.67 -1.03 8.25
C LEU A 38 12.13 -1.46 8.46
N ASP A 39 12.85 -1.79 7.39
CA ASP A 39 14.27 -2.13 7.49
C ASP A 39 15.07 -0.89 7.93
N PRO A 40 16.08 -1.00 8.82
CA PRO A 40 16.86 0.14 9.32
C PRO A 40 17.34 1.14 8.26
N PRO A 41 17.85 0.74 7.07
CA PRO A 41 18.28 1.69 6.05
C PRO A 41 17.14 2.47 5.39
N ASN A 42 15.89 2.01 5.51
CA ASN A 42 14.72 2.63 4.90
C ASN A 42 13.93 3.50 5.90
N LEU A 43 14.31 3.50 7.18
CA LEU A 43 13.69 4.33 8.20
C LEU A 43 14.13 5.78 8.06
N LEU A 44 13.15 6.68 8.11
CA LEU A 44 13.36 8.12 8.18
C LEU A 44 13.06 8.59 9.60
N VAL A 45 13.98 9.37 10.18
CA VAL A 45 13.78 9.97 11.51
C VAL A 45 12.70 11.04 11.41
N ASP A 46 11.74 11.05 12.34
CA ASP A 46 10.68 12.04 12.41
C ASP A 46 11.19 13.34 13.08
N GLU A 47 12.10 14.05 12.40
CA GLU A 47 12.73 15.27 12.93
C GLU A 47 11.73 16.38 13.30
N LYS A 48 10.56 16.39 12.66
CA LYS A 48 9.52 17.41 12.82
C LYS A 48 8.37 16.96 13.72
N GLY A 49 8.40 15.74 14.25
CA GLY A 49 7.31 15.18 15.08
C GLY A 49 5.98 14.99 14.33
N THR A 50 6.01 15.01 13.00
CA THR A 50 4.80 14.93 12.17
C THR A 50 4.14 13.57 12.23
N VAL A 51 4.95 12.51 12.31
CA VAL A 51 4.46 11.12 12.41
C VAL A 51 3.88 10.87 13.79
N ASP A 52 4.54 11.35 14.85
CA ASP A 52 4.03 11.23 16.22
C ASP A 52 2.72 12.01 16.44
N THR A 53 2.63 13.21 15.88
CA THR A 53 1.40 14.02 15.90
C THR A 53 0.25 13.29 15.19
N ALA A 54 0.49 12.75 13.99
CA ALA A 54 -0.52 12.00 13.25
C ALA A 54 -0.95 10.72 13.99
N ARG A 55 0.01 10.00 14.60
CA ARG A 55 -0.27 8.82 15.43
C ARG A 55 -1.17 9.17 16.62
N THR A 56 -0.91 10.29 17.29
CA THR A 56 -1.70 10.75 18.44
C THR A 56 -3.11 11.11 17.99
N ALA A 57 -3.27 11.84 16.89
CA ALA A 57 -4.58 12.15 16.31
C ALA A 57 -5.36 10.89 15.91
N ALA A 58 -4.67 9.86 15.43
CA ALA A 58 -5.29 8.59 15.04
C ALA A 58 -5.96 7.83 16.21
N GLN A 59 -5.57 8.11 17.46
CA GLN A 59 -6.18 7.49 18.64
C GLN A 59 -7.62 7.98 18.89
N ALA A 60 -7.98 9.15 18.37
CA ALA A 60 -9.30 9.74 18.52
C ALA A 60 -10.27 9.35 17.38
N LEU A 61 -9.85 8.46 16.47
CA LEU A 61 -10.66 8.07 15.32
C LEU A 61 -11.79 7.13 15.75
N PRO A 62 -13.05 7.39 15.32
CA PRO A 62 -14.18 6.49 15.52
C PRO A 62 -13.91 5.07 14.99
N ALA A 63 -14.23 4.07 15.81
CA ALA A 63 -13.98 2.66 15.50
C ALA A 63 -14.88 2.11 14.37
N ASP A 64 -15.99 2.77 14.09
CA ASP A 64 -17.03 2.38 13.14
C ASP A 64 -16.87 3.03 11.76
N ARG A 65 -15.81 3.79 11.54
CA ARG A 65 -15.54 4.46 10.28
C ARG A 65 -14.47 3.75 9.47
N TRP A 66 -14.61 3.87 8.16
CA TRP A 66 -13.68 3.38 7.16
C TRP A 66 -12.77 4.53 6.71
N TRP A 67 -11.46 4.29 6.64
CA TRP A 67 -10.43 5.33 6.54
C TRP A 67 -9.59 5.24 5.26
N TRP A 68 -10.01 4.41 4.31
CA TRP A 68 -9.30 4.15 3.05
C TRP A 68 -10.08 4.55 1.80
N ASP A 69 -11.05 5.45 1.96
CA ASP A 69 -11.68 6.19 0.86
C ASP A 69 -11.07 7.60 0.79
#